data_AF-A0A7J7C0G8-F1
#
_entry.id   AF-A0A7J7C0G8-F1
#
_cell.length_a   1.000
_cell.length_b   1.000
_cell.length_c   1.000
_cell.angle_alpha   90.00
_cell.angle_beta   90.00
_cell.angle_gamma   90.00
#
_symmetry.space_group_name_H-M   'P 1'
#
loop_
_entity.id
_entity.type
_entity.pdbx_description
1 polymer ?
#
loop_
_entity_poly.entity_id
_entity_poly.type
_entity_poly.pdbx_seq_one_letter_code
_entity_poly.pdbx_strand_id
1 'polypeptide(L)'
;MDEDEGKNQEHTQVFDITTDAAPQNGSKCFDDDGRLKRTGTVWTASAHIITAVIGSGVLSLAWAIAQLGWIGGPAVMFLFSFVSFYTSSLLSDCYRTGDPVSGTRNYTYMDAVQSLLGGAKVKACGLIQYLNIFGIAVGYTIAASISMMAIKRSNCFHESGGKNPCQISSNPYMIIFGVTEILLSQIPDFDQIWWLSIVAAVMSFTYSSIGLALGIAKVAATGSFKGSLTGISIGAISQTQKLWRSFQALGDIAFAYSYSVILIEIEDTIKSPPAESKTMKKATKISITITTVFYMLCGCFGYATFGDLAPSNLLTGFGFYNPFWVLDIGNAAIVVHLIGAYQVFSQAIFAFVEKNTRQQWPESSFINKEFKVPVPWSRSYNLNLFRLVWRTGYVILTTVISMLLPFFNDVVGILGAFGFWPLTVYFPVEMYIAQKNIQKWSTRWVCLQMLSMTCLAISIVAGAGSIAGVLLDLKVYKPFKTSY
;
A
#
# COMPACT_ATOMS: atom_id res chain seq x y z
N MET A 1 -65.58 -65.92 -37.87
CA MET A 1 -64.30 -66.62 -37.73
C MET A 1 -63.20 -65.59 -37.68
N ASP A 2 -63.33 -64.59 -36.80
CA ASP A 2 -63.20 -64.63 -35.32
C ASP A 2 -61.75 -64.24 -35.00
N GLU A 3 -61.39 -63.35 -34.10
CA GLU A 3 -62.11 -62.44 -33.19
C GLU A 3 -61.11 -61.35 -32.78
N ASP A 4 -61.66 -60.27 -32.25
CA ASP A 4 -61.05 -59.06 -31.71
C ASP A 4 -60.44 -59.30 -30.30
N GLU A 5 -59.44 -58.50 -29.89
CA GLU A 5 -59.35 -57.86 -28.56
C GLU A 5 -58.01 -57.11 -28.40
N GLY A 6 -58.11 -55.79 -28.20
CA GLY A 6 -56.99 -54.90 -27.87
C GLY A 6 -56.76 -54.69 -26.37
N LYS A 7 -55.65 -54.01 -26.03
CA LYS A 7 -55.58 -53.02 -24.93
C LYS A 7 -54.28 -52.18 -24.91
N ASN A 8 -54.52 -50.87 -24.97
CA ASN A 8 -53.88 -49.71 -24.31
C ASN A 8 -52.41 -49.29 -24.53
N GLN A 9 -52.31 -48.01 -24.89
CA GLN A 9 -51.17 -47.09 -24.89
C GLN A 9 -50.59 -46.84 -23.49
N GLU A 10 -49.28 -46.60 -23.43
CA GLU A 10 -48.72 -45.52 -22.60
C GLU A 10 -47.44 -44.95 -23.25
N HIS A 11 -47.40 -43.61 -23.33
CA HIS A 11 -46.31 -42.78 -23.86
C HIS A 11 -45.11 -42.79 -22.89
N THR A 12 -43.88 -42.94 -23.38
CA THR A 12 -42.71 -42.40 -22.66
C THR A 12 -41.65 -41.92 -23.64
N GLN A 13 -41.40 -40.61 -23.61
CA GLN A 13 -40.30 -39.91 -24.25
C GLN A 13 -38.95 -40.49 -23.78
N VAL A 14 -38.02 -40.73 -24.70
CA VAL A 14 -36.61 -40.96 -24.34
C VAL A 14 -35.76 -39.84 -24.95
N PHE A 15 -35.45 -38.91 -24.05
CA PHE A 15 -34.37 -37.95 -23.93
C PHE A 15 -33.30 -37.80 -25.01
N ASP A 16 -33.02 -36.51 -25.27
CA ASP A 16 -31.85 -35.91 -25.90
C ASP A 16 -30.51 -36.61 -25.56
N ILE A 17 -29.81 -37.06 -26.61
CA ILE A 17 -28.36 -37.26 -26.54
C ILE A 17 -27.74 -35.90 -26.84
N THR A 18 -27.53 -35.14 -25.77
CA THR A 18 -26.66 -33.96 -25.79
C THR A 18 -25.24 -34.43 -26.08
N THR A 19 -24.62 -33.78 -27.07
CA THR A 19 -23.20 -33.90 -27.41
C THR A 19 -22.36 -33.80 -26.14
N ASP A 20 -21.69 -34.90 -25.77
CA ASP A 20 -20.68 -34.90 -24.73
C ASP A 20 -19.59 -33.89 -25.09
N ALA A 21 -19.63 -32.74 -24.42
CA ALA A 21 -18.51 -31.83 -24.38
C ALA A 21 -17.35 -32.58 -23.73
N ALA A 22 -16.31 -32.86 -24.52
CA ALA A 22 -15.08 -33.46 -24.06
C ALA A 22 -14.59 -32.78 -22.76
N PRO A 23 -14.14 -33.55 -21.75
CA PRO A 23 -13.60 -32.96 -20.55
C PRO A 23 -12.37 -32.14 -20.95
N GLN A 24 -12.43 -30.82 -20.74
CA GLN A 24 -11.26 -29.96 -20.81
C GLN A 24 -10.24 -30.49 -19.80
N ASN A 25 -9.29 -31.27 -20.30
CA ASN A 25 -8.12 -31.71 -19.58
C ASN A 25 -7.20 -30.49 -19.46
N GLY A 26 -7.60 -29.52 -18.62
CA GLY A 26 -6.78 -28.39 -18.27
C GLY A 26 -5.47 -28.92 -17.72
N SER A 27 -4.34 -28.53 -18.33
CA SER A 27 -3.02 -28.89 -17.85
C SER A 27 -2.94 -28.63 -16.35
N LYS A 28 -2.50 -29.63 -15.56
CA LYS A 28 -2.33 -29.50 -14.09
C LYS A 28 -1.49 -28.27 -13.70
N CYS A 29 -0.69 -27.72 -14.63
CA CYS A 29 0.29 -26.68 -14.39
C CYS A 29 -0.14 -25.26 -14.83
N PHE A 30 -1.19 -25.10 -15.63
CA PHE A 30 -1.57 -23.79 -16.21
C PHE A 30 -3.02 -23.39 -15.87
N ASP A 31 -3.27 -22.08 -15.79
CA ASP A 31 -4.59 -21.48 -15.68
C ASP A 31 -5.28 -21.38 -17.08
N ASP A 32 -6.55 -20.94 -17.10
CA ASP A 32 -7.38 -20.73 -18.30
C ASP A 32 -6.84 -19.70 -19.30
N ASP A 33 -5.83 -18.91 -18.91
CA ASP A 33 -5.14 -17.94 -19.78
C ASP A 33 -3.77 -18.45 -20.28
N GLY A 34 -3.42 -19.72 -20.00
CA GLY A 34 -2.16 -20.34 -20.39
C GLY A 34 -0.95 -19.93 -19.55
N ARG A 35 -1.12 -19.13 -18.49
CA ARG A 35 -0.04 -18.82 -17.54
C ARG A 35 0.09 -19.90 -16.45
N LEU A 36 1.24 -19.92 -15.79
CA LEU A 36 1.47 -20.82 -14.65
C LEU A 36 0.36 -20.63 -13.61
N LYS A 37 -0.11 -21.75 -13.07
CA LYS A 37 -1.25 -21.79 -12.17
C LYS A 37 -1.02 -20.92 -10.93
N ARG A 38 -1.92 -19.95 -10.71
CA ARG A 38 -1.94 -19.11 -9.51
C ARG A 38 -2.25 -19.94 -8.27
N THR A 39 -1.54 -19.68 -7.17
CA THR A 39 -1.66 -20.46 -5.92
C THR A 39 -2.16 -19.63 -4.74
N GLY A 40 -2.32 -18.32 -4.91
CA GLY A 40 -2.70 -17.40 -3.84
C GLY A 40 -4.06 -17.74 -3.23
N THR A 41 -4.19 -17.42 -1.95
CA THR A 41 -5.38 -17.70 -1.13
C THR A 41 -5.83 -16.44 -0.41
N VAL A 42 -6.96 -16.51 0.30
CA VAL A 42 -7.42 -15.43 1.20
C VAL A 42 -6.29 -14.98 2.14
N TRP A 43 -5.51 -15.93 2.68
CA TRP A 43 -4.45 -15.61 3.65
C TRP A 43 -3.25 -14.92 3.01
N THR A 44 -2.76 -15.39 1.85
CA THR A 44 -1.63 -14.75 1.17
C THR A 44 -2.03 -13.36 0.65
N ALA A 45 -3.23 -13.24 0.07
CA ALA A 45 -3.76 -11.94 -0.34
C ALA A 45 -3.92 -10.99 0.85
N SER A 46 -4.42 -11.48 1.99
CA SER A 46 -4.54 -10.65 3.20
C SER A 46 -3.17 -10.23 3.73
N ALA A 47 -2.17 -11.11 3.71
CA ALA A 47 -0.80 -10.76 4.09
C ALA A 47 -0.21 -9.69 3.17
N HIS A 48 -0.41 -9.76 1.85
CA HIS A 48 0.03 -8.72 0.93
C HIS A 48 -0.70 -7.39 1.18
N ILE A 49 -2.02 -7.40 1.36
CA ILE A 49 -2.79 -6.19 1.68
C ILE A 49 -2.30 -5.60 3.01
N ILE A 50 -2.18 -6.41 4.06
CA ILE A 50 -1.70 -5.94 5.38
C ILE A 50 -0.29 -5.38 5.27
N THR A 51 0.61 -6.01 4.51
CA THR A 51 1.97 -5.50 4.28
C THR A 51 1.96 -4.16 3.55
N ALA A 52 1.06 -4.00 2.59
CA ALA A 52 0.92 -2.76 1.83
C ALA A 52 0.32 -1.63 2.68
N VAL A 53 -0.60 -1.98 3.59
CA VAL A 53 -1.36 -1.02 4.39
C VAL A 53 -0.63 -0.71 5.69
N ILE A 54 -0.45 -1.71 6.58
CA ILE A 54 0.25 -1.59 7.86
C ILE A 54 1.75 -1.45 7.60
N GLY A 55 2.15 -0.24 7.21
CA GLY A 55 3.53 0.15 6.98
C GLY A 55 3.80 1.54 7.53
N SER A 56 4.48 2.38 6.76
CA SER A 56 4.81 3.75 7.18
C SER A 56 3.58 4.58 7.58
N GLY A 57 2.41 4.33 6.97
CA GLY A 57 1.16 5.04 7.27
C GLY A 57 0.71 4.95 8.73
N VAL A 58 0.91 3.81 9.44
CA VAL A 58 0.50 3.69 10.86
C VAL A 58 1.34 4.58 11.78
N LEU A 59 2.57 4.88 11.39
CA LEU A 59 3.53 5.62 12.20
C LEU A 59 3.11 7.09 12.38
N SER A 60 2.44 7.67 11.38
CA SER A 60 1.96 9.07 11.41
C SER A 60 0.57 9.23 12.02
N LEU A 61 -0.18 8.15 12.27
CA LEU A 61 -1.58 8.25 12.73
C LEU A 61 -1.74 8.92 14.08
N ALA A 62 -0.81 8.73 15.01
CA ALA A 62 -0.84 9.42 16.30
C ALA A 62 -0.74 10.94 16.12
N TRP A 63 0.14 11.39 15.20
CA TRP A 63 0.26 12.78 14.82
C TRP A 63 -0.99 13.29 14.11
N ALA A 64 -1.55 12.52 13.17
CA ALA A 64 -2.75 12.89 12.42
C ALA A 64 -3.96 13.08 13.35
N ILE A 65 -4.18 12.17 14.31
CA ILE A 65 -5.21 12.32 15.34
C ILE A 65 -4.91 13.54 16.22
N ALA A 66 -3.65 13.84 16.55
CA ALA A 66 -3.33 15.06 17.28
C ALA A 66 -3.71 16.34 16.54
N GLN A 67 -3.67 16.34 15.21
CA GLN A 67 -4.10 17.51 14.42
C GLN A 67 -5.63 17.63 14.30
N LEU A 68 -6.36 16.51 14.42
CA LEU A 68 -7.82 16.45 14.22
C LEU A 68 -8.63 16.36 15.53
N GLY A 69 -8.01 15.89 16.61
CA GLY A 69 -8.60 15.68 17.92
C GLY A 69 -9.33 14.36 18.10
N TRP A 70 -9.83 14.16 19.33
CA TRP A 70 -10.56 12.96 19.73
C TRP A 70 -11.86 12.72 18.95
N ILE A 71 -12.45 13.76 18.38
CA ILE A 71 -13.65 13.63 17.53
C ILE A 71 -13.23 13.41 16.08
N GLY A 72 -12.48 14.36 15.51
CA GLY A 72 -12.16 14.39 14.10
C GLY A 72 -11.29 13.21 13.65
N GLY A 73 -10.25 12.88 14.42
CA GLY A 73 -9.29 11.82 14.06
C GLY A 73 -9.97 10.45 13.87
N PRO A 74 -10.57 9.88 14.94
CA PRO A 74 -11.32 8.63 14.87
C PRO A 74 -12.40 8.59 13.77
N ALA A 75 -13.22 9.65 13.66
CA ALA A 75 -14.29 9.71 12.68
C ALA A 75 -13.77 9.65 11.24
N VAL A 76 -12.72 10.41 10.95
CA VAL A 76 -12.06 10.42 9.64
C VAL A 76 -11.43 9.06 9.33
N MET A 77 -10.79 8.41 10.31
CA MET A 77 -10.22 7.07 10.10
C MET A 77 -11.26 6.01 9.73
N PHE A 78 -12.42 6.01 10.40
CA PHE A 78 -13.53 5.14 10.03
C PHE A 78 -14.08 5.45 8.63
N LEU A 79 -14.19 6.72 8.28
CA LEU A 79 -14.63 7.14 6.94
C LEU A 79 -13.68 6.63 5.85
N PHE A 80 -12.38 6.86 6.00
CA PHE A 80 -11.38 6.38 5.03
C PHE A 80 -11.33 4.85 4.96
N SER A 81 -11.46 4.15 6.09
CA SER A 81 -11.60 2.69 6.11
C SER A 81 -12.81 2.22 5.30
N PHE A 82 -13.98 2.83 5.50
CA PHE A 82 -15.20 2.47 4.79
C PHE A 82 -15.09 2.74 3.29
N VAL A 83 -14.63 3.93 2.90
CA VAL A 83 -14.45 4.31 1.48
C VAL A 83 -13.46 3.36 0.81
N SER A 84 -12.32 3.06 1.46
CA SER A 84 -11.30 2.17 0.90
C SER A 84 -11.82 0.74 0.77
N PHE A 85 -12.60 0.24 1.73
CA PHE A 85 -13.25 -1.08 1.63
C PHE A 85 -14.24 -1.14 0.47
N TYR A 86 -15.10 -0.13 0.39
CA TYR A 86 -16.14 -0.08 -0.63
C TYR A 86 -15.53 -0.02 -2.05
N THR A 87 -14.63 0.92 -2.28
CA THR A 87 -13.98 1.13 -3.59
C THR A 87 -13.06 -0.01 -3.99
N SER A 88 -12.32 -0.61 -3.04
CA SER A 88 -11.52 -1.82 -3.30
C SER A 88 -12.40 -3.02 -3.67
N SER A 89 -13.60 -3.11 -3.10
CA SER A 89 -14.57 -4.14 -3.49
C SER A 89 -15.09 -3.91 -4.92
N LEU A 90 -15.27 -2.66 -5.35
CA LEU A 90 -15.60 -2.35 -6.75
C LEU A 90 -14.43 -2.69 -7.68
N LEU A 91 -13.20 -2.33 -7.28
CA LEU A 91 -11.99 -2.60 -8.05
C LEU A 91 -11.77 -4.09 -8.28
N SER A 92 -12.00 -4.94 -7.26
CA SER A 92 -11.87 -6.39 -7.42
C SER A 92 -12.84 -6.99 -8.44
N ASP A 93 -14.02 -6.38 -8.63
CA ASP A 93 -14.93 -6.82 -9.71
C ASP A 93 -14.39 -6.48 -11.11
N CYS A 94 -13.36 -5.64 -11.20
CA CYS A 94 -12.74 -5.16 -12.44
C CYS A 94 -11.51 -5.97 -12.87
N TYR A 95 -11.11 -6.98 -12.08
CA TYR A 95 -9.98 -7.85 -12.42
C TYR A 95 -10.21 -8.64 -13.71
N ARG A 96 -11.41 -9.21 -13.89
CA ARG A 96 -11.82 -9.83 -15.17
C ARG A 96 -12.75 -8.90 -15.93
N THR A 97 -12.48 -8.71 -17.22
CA THR A 97 -13.36 -7.95 -18.12
C THR A 97 -14.46 -8.85 -18.66
N GLY A 98 -15.72 -8.40 -18.56
CA GLY A 98 -16.89 -9.17 -18.98
C GLY A 98 -17.38 -10.11 -17.88
N ASP A 99 -17.29 -11.42 -18.12
CA ASP A 99 -17.74 -12.44 -17.16
C ASP A 99 -16.80 -12.55 -15.94
N PRO A 100 -17.33 -12.60 -14.70
CA PRO A 100 -16.50 -12.66 -13.48
C PRO A 100 -15.67 -13.94 -13.31
N VAL A 101 -15.89 -14.99 -14.10
CA VAL A 101 -15.21 -16.29 -13.96
C VAL A 101 -14.40 -16.64 -15.21
N SER A 102 -14.95 -16.37 -16.39
CA SER A 102 -14.35 -16.72 -17.70
C SER A 102 -13.88 -15.50 -18.49
N GLY A 103 -14.14 -14.28 -18.00
CA GLY A 103 -13.72 -13.04 -18.64
C GLY A 103 -12.20 -12.88 -18.70
N THR A 104 -11.72 -12.04 -19.61
CA THR A 104 -10.27 -11.82 -19.80
C THR A 104 -9.66 -11.18 -18.55
N ARG A 105 -8.57 -11.74 -18.04
CA ARG A 105 -7.86 -11.21 -16.87
C ARG A 105 -7.09 -9.93 -17.20
N ASN A 106 -7.18 -8.96 -16.32
CA ASN A 106 -6.34 -7.78 -16.27
C ASN A 106 -5.24 -8.03 -15.23
N TYR A 107 -4.00 -8.19 -15.67
CA TYR A 107 -2.87 -8.57 -14.81
C TYR A 107 -2.37 -7.43 -13.93
N THR A 108 -2.62 -6.18 -14.35
CA THR A 108 -2.20 -4.98 -13.66
C THR A 108 -3.34 -3.98 -13.57
N TYR A 109 -3.25 -3.04 -12.63
CA TYR A 109 -4.22 -1.97 -12.51
C TYR A 109 -4.39 -1.20 -13.83
N MET A 110 -3.28 -0.91 -14.51
CA MET A 110 -3.30 -0.22 -15.81
C MET A 110 -3.98 -1.05 -16.90
N ASP A 111 -3.79 -2.37 -16.92
CA ASP A 111 -4.47 -3.25 -17.87
C ASP A 111 -6.00 -3.16 -17.68
N ALA A 112 -6.48 -3.09 -16.42
CA ALA A 112 -7.90 -2.92 -16.11
C ALA A 112 -8.44 -1.56 -16.59
N VAL A 113 -7.69 -0.47 -16.40
CA VAL A 113 -8.07 0.85 -16.93
C VAL A 113 -8.06 0.85 -18.46
N GLN A 114 -7.10 0.16 -19.09
CA GLN A 114 -6.99 0.06 -20.55
C GLN A 114 -8.14 -0.74 -21.16
N SER A 115 -8.56 -1.84 -20.53
CA SER A 115 -9.64 -2.69 -21.03
C SER A 115 -11.03 -2.08 -20.81
N LEU A 116 -11.24 -1.39 -19.68
CA LEU A 116 -12.58 -0.88 -19.30
C LEU A 116 -12.84 0.58 -19.68
N LEU A 117 -11.80 1.44 -19.66
CA LEU A 117 -11.96 2.88 -19.87
C LEU A 117 -11.23 3.38 -21.13
N GLY A 118 -10.05 2.83 -21.41
CA GLY A 118 -9.24 3.16 -22.59
C GLY A 118 -8.83 4.64 -22.72
N GLY A 119 -8.27 4.99 -23.87
CA GLY A 119 -7.98 6.37 -24.27
C GLY A 119 -7.03 7.13 -23.34
N ALA A 120 -7.28 8.44 -23.17
CA ALA A 120 -6.42 9.33 -22.37
C ALA A 120 -6.37 8.97 -20.88
N LYS A 121 -7.41 8.28 -20.37
CA LYS A 121 -7.50 7.84 -18.97
C LYS A 121 -6.40 6.87 -18.59
N VAL A 122 -5.90 6.05 -19.53
CA VAL A 122 -4.80 5.10 -19.31
C VAL A 122 -3.48 5.84 -19.06
N LYS A 123 -3.18 6.85 -19.88
CA LYS A 123 -1.98 7.67 -19.71
C LYS A 123 -2.00 8.44 -18.40
N ALA A 124 -3.16 9.01 -18.05
CA ALA A 124 -3.35 9.70 -16.77
C ALA A 124 -3.19 8.74 -15.57
N CYS A 125 -3.81 7.55 -15.63
CA CYS A 125 -3.66 6.52 -14.60
C CYS A 125 -2.21 6.12 -14.42
N GLY A 126 -1.51 5.77 -15.50
CA GLY A 126 -0.11 5.35 -15.42
C GLY A 126 0.80 6.43 -14.84
N LEU A 127 0.63 7.69 -15.26
CA LEU A 127 1.39 8.81 -14.71
C LEU A 127 1.17 8.93 -13.19
N ILE A 128 -0.09 8.95 -12.75
CA ILE A 128 -0.43 9.12 -11.33
C ILE A 128 0.04 7.91 -10.51
N GLN A 129 -0.20 6.69 -11.00
CA GLN A 129 0.17 5.44 -10.34
C GLN A 129 1.69 5.36 -10.14
N TYR A 130 2.48 5.58 -11.19
CA TYR A 130 3.93 5.44 -11.09
C TYR A 130 4.59 6.58 -10.31
N LEU A 131 4.07 7.81 -10.39
CA LEU A 131 4.52 8.90 -9.52
C LEU A 131 4.22 8.60 -8.04
N ASN A 132 3.06 8.02 -7.75
CA ASN A 132 2.70 7.63 -6.38
C ASN A 132 3.60 6.51 -5.85
N ILE A 133 3.80 5.43 -6.62
CA ILE A 133 4.70 4.33 -6.24
C ILE A 133 6.14 4.83 -6.05
N PHE A 134 6.61 5.73 -6.92
CA PHE A 134 7.92 6.39 -6.76
C PHE A 134 8.01 7.18 -5.46
N GLY A 135 6.97 7.95 -5.13
CA GLY A 135 6.93 8.69 -3.90
C GLY A 135 6.82 7.81 -2.65
N ILE A 136 6.11 6.67 -2.72
CA ILE A 136 6.10 5.65 -1.65
C ILE A 136 7.52 5.16 -1.36
N ALA A 137 8.32 4.88 -2.39
CA ALA A 137 9.72 4.51 -2.25
C ALA A 137 10.57 5.61 -1.55
N VAL A 138 10.32 6.89 -1.85
CA VAL A 138 10.93 8.02 -1.14
C VAL A 138 10.51 8.04 0.33
N GLY A 139 9.21 7.88 0.61
CA GLY A 139 8.66 7.86 1.97
C GLY A 139 9.21 6.71 2.82
N TYR A 140 9.34 5.52 2.26
CA TYR A 140 9.94 4.36 2.93
C TYR A 140 11.41 4.57 3.26
N THR A 141 12.18 5.17 2.34
CA THR A 141 13.59 5.50 2.59
C THR A 141 13.73 6.49 3.76
N ILE A 142 12.86 7.50 3.83
CA ILE A 142 12.81 8.45 4.95
C ILE A 142 12.45 7.73 6.25
N ALA A 143 11.35 6.97 6.26
CA ALA A 143 10.86 6.29 7.46
C ALA A 143 11.88 5.27 8.02
N ALA A 144 12.50 4.47 7.15
CA ALA A 144 13.53 3.50 7.55
C ALA A 144 14.75 4.22 8.14
N SER A 145 15.17 5.34 7.55
CA SER A 145 16.27 6.15 8.09
C SER A 145 15.95 6.72 9.48
N ILE A 146 14.73 7.21 9.70
CA ILE A 146 14.27 7.70 11.01
C ILE A 146 14.35 6.59 12.06
N SER A 147 13.90 5.37 11.71
CA SER A 147 13.95 4.22 12.62
C SER A 147 15.38 3.78 12.94
N MET A 148 16.28 3.73 11.95
CA MET A 148 17.70 3.42 12.19
C MET A 148 18.40 4.48 13.05
N MET A 149 18.10 5.76 12.81
CA MET A 149 18.60 6.86 13.64
C MET A 149 18.08 6.75 15.08
N ALA A 150 16.81 6.39 15.26
CA ALA A 150 16.23 6.21 16.59
C ALA A 150 16.99 5.14 17.40
N ILE A 151 17.34 4.01 16.77
CA ILE A 151 18.18 2.96 17.40
C ILE A 151 19.55 3.53 17.78
N LYS A 152 20.25 4.20 16.85
CA LYS A 152 21.60 4.72 17.14
C LYS A 152 21.58 5.77 18.25
N ARG A 153 20.59 6.67 18.21
CA ARG A 153 20.41 7.72 19.22
C ARG A 153 20.08 7.12 20.58
N SER A 154 19.17 6.15 20.64
CA SER A 154 18.81 5.40 21.84
C SER A 154 20.06 4.79 22.49
N ASN A 155 20.86 4.04 21.72
CA ASN A 155 22.09 3.42 22.21
C ASN A 155 23.14 4.43 22.68
N CYS A 156 23.40 5.49 21.90
CA CYS A 156 24.35 6.55 22.28
C CYS A 156 23.93 7.28 23.56
N PHE A 157 22.65 7.56 23.72
CA PHE A 157 22.13 8.24 24.93
C PHE A 157 22.33 7.37 26.17
N HIS A 158 22.07 6.06 26.09
CA HIS A 158 22.27 5.15 27.21
C HIS A 158 23.75 4.86 27.50
N GLU A 159 24.59 4.67 26.48
CA GLU A 159 26.05 4.50 26.64
C GLU A 159 26.69 5.73 27.30
N SER A 160 26.22 6.94 26.99
CA SER A 160 26.71 8.17 27.60
C SER A 160 26.12 8.48 28.98
N GLY A 161 25.22 7.63 29.49
CA GLY A 161 24.50 7.88 30.74
C GLY A 161 23.63 9.14 30.70
N GLY A 162 23.09 9.47 29.52
CA GLY A 162 22.26 10.66 29.27
C GLY A 162 23.03 11.98 29.14
N LYS A 163 24.37 11.94 29.14
CA LYS A 163 25.21 13.15 29.12
C LYS A 163 25.36 13.78 27.73
N ASN A 164 25.14 13.00 26.67
CA ASN A 164 25.36 13.44 25.30
C ASN A 164 24.01 13.52 24.56
N PRO A 165 23.66 14.66 23.94
CA PRO A 165 22.42 14.78 23.17
C PRO A 165 22.38 13.89 21.91
N CYS A 166 23.53 13.33 21.50
CA CYS A 166 23.65 12.32 20.44
C CYS A 166 22.98 12.74 19.13
N GLN A 167 23.44 13.85 18.55
CA GLN A 167 22.98 14.33 17.25
C GLN A 167 23.39 13.35 16.15
N ILE A 168 22.42 12.76 15.46
CA ILE A 168 22.65 11.76 14.39
C ILE A 168 22.27 12.36 13.04
N SER A 169 23.15 12.24 12.04
CA SER A 169 22.81 12.65 10.67
C SER A 169 21.97 11.59 9.95
N SER A 170 20.96 12.01 9.20
CA SER A 170 20.06 11.10 8.46
C SER A 170 20.66 10.51 7.19
N ASN A 171 21.55 11.25 6.52
CA ASN A 171 22.06 10.90 5.20
C ASN A 171 22.73 9.52 5.14
N PRO A 172 23.62 9.13 6.09
CA PRO A 172 24.23 7.80 6.05
C PRO A 172 23.20 6.67 6.09
N TYR A 173 22.13 6.84 6.88
CA TYR A 173 21.08 5.83 7.02
C TYR A 173 20.19 5.72 5.79
N MET A 174 19.89 6.84 5.12
CA MET A 174 19.21 6.81 3.82
C MET A 174 20.05 6.10 2.76
N ILE A 175 21.37 6.35 2.74
CA ILE A 175 22.30 5.67 1.83
C ILE A 175 22.38 4.17 2.14
N ILE A 176 22.45 3.77 3.41
CA ILE A 176 22.46 2.35 3.81
C ILE A 176 21.18 1.64 3.35
N PHE A 177 20.03 2.28 3.54
CA PHE A 177 18.76 1.74 3.04
C PHE A 177 18.79 1.61 1.50
N GLY A 178 19.18 2.68 0.80
CA GLY A 178 19.29 2.67 -0.66
C GLY A 178 20.26 1.61 -1.20
N VAL A 179 21.41 1.38 -0.55
CA VAL A 179 22.35 0.30 -0.94
C VAL A 179 21.71 -1.07 -0.75
N THR A 180 20.95 -1.27 0.34
CA THR A 180 20.22 -2.51 0.59
C THR A 180 19.16 -2.75 -0.51
N GLU A 181 18.40 -1.71 -0.86
CA GLU A 181 17.40 -1.77 -1.92
C GLU A 181 18.03 -1.97 -3.30
N ILE A 182 19.20 -1.40 -3.60
CA ILE A 182 19.92 -1.69 -4.86
C ILE A 182 20.17 -3.19 -5.01
N LEU A 183 20.60 -3.87 -3.94
CA LEU A 183 20.88 -5.30 -3.95
C LEU A 183 19.61 -6.13 -4.12
N LEU A 184 18.58 -5.84 -3.31
CA LEU A 184 17.32 -6.60 -3.31
C LEU A 184 16.50 -6.35 -4.58
N SER A 185 16.54 -5.14 -5.12
CA SER A 185 15.88 -4.81 -6.38
C SER A 185 16.48 -5.53 -7.57
N GLN A 186 17.62 -6.23 -7.47
CA GLN A 186 18.08 -7.10 -8.56
C GLN A 186 17.32 -8.43 -8.64
N ILE A 187 16.47 -8.75 -7.66
CA ILE A 187 15.66 -9.97 -7.68
C ILE A 187 14.55 -9.80 -8.74
N PRO A 188 14.43 -10.71 -9.73
CA PRO A 188 13.62 -10.47 -10.92
C PRO A 188 12.11 -10.42 -10.70
N ASP A 189 11.57 -11.28 -9.82
CA ASP A 189 10.14 -11.60 -9.78
C ASP A 189 9.53 -11.63 -8.37
N PHE A 190 8.24 -11.27 -8.32
CA PHE A 190 7.39 -11.34 -7.11
C PHE A 190 7.36 -12.74 -6.48
N ASP A 191 7.33 -13.79 -7.30
CA ASP A 191 7.33 -15.18 -6.85
C ASP A 191 8.60 -15.56 -6.09
N GLN A 192 9.69 -14.80 -6.24
CA GLN A 192 10.96 -15.04 -5.53
C GLN A 192 11.04 -14.24 -4.21
N ILE A 193 10.14 -13.27 -4.00
CA ILE A 193 10.10 -12.40 -2.83
C ILE A 193 8.82 -12.59 -1.97
N TRP A 194 8.02 -13.64 -2.23
CA TRP A 194 6.82 -13.94 -1.43
C TRP A 194 7.13 -14.07 0.07
N TRP A 195 8.27 -14.68 0.42
CA TRP A 195 8.72 -14.84 1.81
C TRP A 195 9.03 -13.48 2.44
N LEU A 196 9.55 -12.54 1.66
CA LEU A 196 9.86 -11.18 2.11
C LEU A 196 8.59 -10.42 2.49
N SER A 197 7.48 -10.66 1.76
CA SER A 197 6.17 -10.10 2.11
C SER A 197 5.64 -10.66 3.43
N ILE A 198 5.82 -11.96 3.70
CA ILE A 198 5.40 -12.57 4.97
C ILE A 198 6.21 -12.00 6.13
N VAL A 199 7.54 -11.91 5.98
CA VAL A 199 8.41 -11.30 7.00
C VAL A 199 7.98 -9.85 7.24
N ALA A 200 7.72 -9.07 6.18
CA ALA A 200 7.27 -7.69 6.31
C ALA A 200 5.92 -7.58 7.03
N ALA A 201 4.94 -8.46 6.77
CA ALA A 201 3.68 -8.51 7.50
C ALA A 201 3.89 -8.79 9.00
N VAL A 202 4.73 -9.78 9.34
CA VAL A 202 5.02 -10.11 10.75
C VAL A 202 5.70 -8.94 11.46
N MET A 203 6.65 -8.29 10.80
CA MET A 203 7.34 -7.12 11.34
C MET A 203 6.39 -5.94 11.54
N SER A 204 5.39 -5.76 10.67
CA SER A 204 4.42 -4.67 10.85
C SER A 204 3.51 -4.83 12.05
N PHE A 205 3.03 -6.05 12.29
CA PHE A 205 2.34 -6.37 13.53
C PHE A 205 3.25 -6.19 14.75
N THR A 206 4.52 -6.58 14.64
CA THR A 206 5.48 -6.50 15.74
C THR A 206 5.68 -5.06 16.21
N TYR A 207 6.06 -4.14 15.32
CA TYR A 207 6.32 -2.76 15.73
C TYR A 207 5.02 -2.03 16.14
N SER A 208 3.89 -2.34 15.49
CA SER A 208 2.59 -1.73 15.82
C SER A 208 2.12 -2.19 17.21
N SER A 209 2.29 -3.47 17.53
CA SER A 209 1.96 -4.03 18.84
C SER A 209 2.85 -3.46 19.94
N ILE A 210 4.15 -3.28 19.66
CA ILE A 210 5.07 -2.61 20.59
C ILE A 210 4.64 -1.16 20.84
N GLY A 211 4.39 -0.39 19.78
CA GLY A 211 3.94 1.01 19.90
C GLY A 211 2.62 1.13 20.69
N LEU A 212 1.67 0.24 20.42
CA LEU A 212 0.42 0.16 21.16
C LEU A 212 0.64 -0.19 22.63
N ALA A 213 1.42 -1.23 22.92
CA ALA A 213 1.68 -1.67 24.29
C ALA A 213 2.36 -0.59 25.11
N LEU A 214 3.33 0.13 24.52
CA LEU A 214 3.98 1.28 25.14
C LEU A 214 3.01 2.45 25.38
N GLY A 215 2.12 2.73 24.42
CA GLY A 215 1.07 3.73 24.57
C GLY A 215 0.11 3.39 25.71
N ILE A 216 -0.38 2.14 25.77
CA ILE A 216 -1.25 1.65 26.86
C ILE A 216 -0.52 1.75 28.20
N ALA A 217 0.71 1.25 28.28
CA ALA A 217 1.51 1.27 29.51
C ALA A 217 1.72 2.71 30.00
N LYS A 218 1.97 3.65 29.06
CA LYS A 218 2.19 5.04 29.41
C LYS A 218 0.92 5.72 29.91
N VAL A 219 -0.22 5.51 29.26
CA VAL A 219 -1.52 6.01 29.71
C VAL A 219 -1.90 5.42 31.08
N ALA A 220 -1.67 4.11 31.28
CA ALA A 220 -1.90 3.46 32.56
C ALA A 220 -1.01 4.04 33.67
N ALA A 221 0.27 4.32 33.38
CA ALA A 221 1.20 4.91 34.33
C ALA A 221 0.86 6.39 34.67
N THR A 222 0.36 7.16 33.70
CA THR A 222 -0.03 8.57 33.93
C THR A 222 -1.44 8.74 34.49
N GLY A 223 -2.27 7.68 34.45
CA GLY A 223 -3.67 7.72 34.91
C GLY A 223 -4.56 8.71 34.17
N SER A 224 -4.15 9.18 32.99
CA SER A 224 -4.83 10.25 32.25
C SER A 224 -4.63 10.12 30.75
N PHE A 225 -5.66 10.50 30.00
CA PHE A 225 -5.65 10.62 28.55
C PHE A 225 -5.35 12.07 28.18
N LYS A 226 -4.26 12.31 27.43
CA LYS A 226 -3.94 13.64 26.90
C LYS A 226 -4.76 13.96 25.65
N GLY A 227 -4.56 15.19 25.16
CA GLY A 227 -5.16 15.68 23.93
C GLY A 227 -6.49 16.40 24.16
N SER A 228 -6.88 17.21 23.17
CA SER A 228 -8.15 17.92 23.13
C SER A 228 -9.16 17.27 22.18
N LEU A 229 -10.43 17.67 22.29
CA LEU A 229 -11.51 17.24 21.40
C LEU A 229 -11.31 17.65 19.94
N THR A 230 -10.66 18.80 19.70
CA THR A 230 -10.55 19.45 18.37
C THR A 230 -9.10 19.57 17.89
N GLY A 231 -8.22 18.72 18.44
CA GLY A 231 -6.81 18.62 18.09
C GLY A 231 -5.97 19.73 18.68
N ILE A 232 -4.79 19.95 18.10
CA ILE A 232 -3.78 20.87 18.60
C ILE A 232 -4.35 22.24 19.00
N SER A 233 -3.95 22.74 20.16
CA SER A 233 -4.52 23.94 20.76
C SER A 233 -4.06 25.21 20.03
N ILE A 234 -5.00 26.14 19.81
CA ILE A 234 -4.68 27.48 19.27
C ILE A 234 -3.90 28.22 20.36
N GLY A 235 -2.68 28.66 20.06
CA GLY A 235 -1.72 29.24 21.02
C GLY A 235 -0.35 28.55 20.99
N ALA A 236 -0.33 27.23 20.78
CA ALA A 236 0.91 26.50 20.47
C ALA A 236 1.36 26.74 19.01
N ILE A 237 0.38 26.96 18.13
CA ILE A 237 0.55 27.33 16.72
C ILE A 237 -0.50 28.38 16.32
N SER A 238 -0.26 29.06 15.20
CA SER A 238 -1.25 29.98 14.60
C SER A 238 -2.48 29.24 14.08
N GLN A 239 -3.60 29.95 13.96
CA GLN A 239 -4.85 29.40 13.38
C GLN A 239 -4.64 28.84 11.96
N THR A 240 -3.87 29.56 11.14
CA THR A 240 -3.53 29.15 9.77
C THR A 240 -2.70 27.87 9.77
N GLN A 241 -1.71 27.74 10.65
CA GLN A 241 -0.93 26.50 10.79
C GLN A 241 -1.80 25.34 11.28
N LYS A 242 -2.73 25.58 12.21
CA LYS A 242 -3.68 24.55 12.65
C LYS A 242 -4.50 24.03 11.46
N LEU A 243 -5.03 24.93 10.64
CA LEU A 243 -5.79 24.55 9.44
C LEU A 243 -4.96 23.70 8.47
N TRP A 244 -3.74 24.14 8.13
CA TRP A 244 -2.87 23.40 7.21
C TRP A 244 -2.50 22.02 7.74
N ARG A 245 -2.19 21.91 9.04
CA ARG A 245 -1.88 20.62 9.68
C ARG A 245 -3.09 19.70 9.74
N SER A 246 -4.29 20.22 10.01
CA SER A 246 -5.52 19.42 9.95
C SER A 246 -5.78 18.89 8.54
N PHE A 247 -5.54 19.70 7.51
CA PHE A 247 -5.65 19.24 6.12
C PHE A 247 -4.60 18.19 5.76
N GLN A 248 -3.34 18.41 6.12
CA GLN A 248 -2.28 17.43 5.95
C GLN A 248 -2.60 16.10 6.63
N ALA A 249 -3.16 16.12 7.84
CA ALA A 249 -3.59 14.91 8.55
C ALA A 249 -4.66 14.10 7.78
N LEU A 250 -5.50 14.73 6.97
CA LEU A 250 -6.41 14.01 6.06
C LEU A 250 -5.61 13.25 5.00
N GLY A 251 -4.55 13.84 4.46
CA GLY A 251 -3.61 13.19 3.54
C GLY A 251 -2.90 12.02 4.19
N ASP A 252 -2.40 12.18 5.42
CA ASP A 252 -1.73 11.11 6.15
C ASP A 252 -2.65 9.90 6.39
N ILE A 253 -3.89 10.16 6.80
CA ILE A 253 -4.90 9.09 6.98
C ILE A 253 -5.26 8.47 5.62
N ALA A 254 -5.41 9.27 4.57
CA ALA A 254 -5.70 8.78 3.22
C ALA A 254 -4.60 7.84 2.72
N PHE A 255 -3.34 8.21 2.92
CA PHE A 255 -2.18 7.39 2.59
C PHE A 255 -2.18 6.09 3.38
N ALA A 256 -2.48 6.13 4.68
CA ALA A 256 -2.48 4.95 5.52
C ALA A 256 -3.45 3.85 5.04
N TYR A 257 -4.51 4.20 4.30
CA TYR A 257 -5.46 3.26 3.69
C TYR A 257 -5.24 3.02 2.18
N SER A 258 -4.19 3.59 1.58
CA SER A 258 -3.98 3.60 0.12
C SER A 258 -3.18 2.39 -0.38
N TYR A 259 -3.84 1.23 -0.53
CA TYR A 259 -3.26 0.02 -1.16
C TYR A 259 -3.89 -0.38 -2.49
N SER A 260 -4.97 0.31 -2.89
CA SER A 260 -5.73 0.09 -4.13
C SER A 260 -4.84 0.04 -5.39
N VAL A 261 -3.74 0.80 -5.37
CA VAL A 261 -2.75 0.96 -6.44
C VAL A 261 -2.02 -0.34 -6.83
N ILE A 262 -2.02 -1.35 -5.96
CA ILE A 262 -1.45 -2.67 -6.25
C ILE A 262 -2.49 -3.80 -6.06
N LEU A 263 -3.78 -3.45 -5.94
CA LEU A 263 -4.83 -4.40 -5.59
C LEU A 263 -5.01 -5.46 -6.69
N ILE A 264 -5.00 -5.04 -7.95
CA ILE A 264 -5.18 -5.93 -9.10
C ILE A 264 -3.97 -6.87 -9.24
N GLU A 265 -2.76 -6.38 -9.00
CA GLU A 265 -1.53 -7.16 -9.01
C GLU A 265 -1.55 -8.22 -7.88
N ILE A 266 -2.08 -7.89 -6.70
CA ILE A 266 -2.29 -8.88 -5.62
C ILE A 266 -3.37 -9.90 -6.02
N GLU A 267 -4.47 -9.44 -6.62
CA GLU A 267 -5.55 -10.31 -7.10
C GLU A 267 -5.07 -11.27 -8.21
N ASP A 268 -4.12 -10.83 -9.04
CA ASP A 268 -3.49 -11.67 -10.07
C ASP A 268 -2.67 -12.84 -9.48
N THR A 269 -2.41 -12.87 -8.18
CA THR A 269 -1.75 -14.03 -7.55
C THR A 269 -2.75 -15.11 -7.09
N ILE A 270 -4.05 -14.80 -7.06
CA ILE A 270 -5.08 -15.61 -6.43
C ILE A 270 -5.52 -16.77 -7.34
N LYS A 271 -5.65 -17.96 -6.75
CA LYS A 271 -6.16 -19.15 -7.45
C LYS A 271 -7.66 -19.05 -7.75
N SER A 272 -8.08 -19.67 -8.85
CA SER A 272 -9.49 -19.85 -9.23
C SER A 272 -9.75 -21.31 -9.62
N PRO A 273 -10.89 -21.94 -9.27
CA PRO A 273 -12.03 -21.42 -8.50
C PRO A 273 -11.81 -21.34 -6.96
N PRO A 274 -12.64 -20.57 -6.21
CA PRO A 274 -13.71 -19.67 -6.69
C PRO A 274 -13.15 -18.44 -7.40
N ALA A 275 -14.02 -17.63 -8.03
CA ALA A 275 -13.63 -16.39 -8.70
C ALA A 275 -12.70 -15.53 -7.82
N GLU A 276 -11.65 -15.01 -8.44
CA GLU A 276 -10.58 -14.24 -7.80
C GLU A 276 -11.17 -13.08 -6.97
N SER A 277 -12.16 -12.37 -7.54
CA SER A 277 -12.86 -11.26 -6.90
C SER A 277 -13.59 -11.63 -5.61
N LYS A 278 -14.13 -12.86 -5.50
CA LYS A 278 -14.78 -13.33 -4.26
C LYS A 278 -13.74 -13.54 -3.15
N THR A 279 -12.61 -14.16 -3.50
CA THR A 279 -11.49 -14.36 -2.58
C THR A 279 -10.90 -13.02 -2.18
N MET A 280 -10.73 -12.11 -3.13
CA MET A 280 -10.14 -10.78 -2.92
C MET A 280 -11.03 -9.92 -2.02
N LYS A 281 -12.34 -9.87 -2.23
CA LYS A 281 -13.28 -9.17 -1.33
C LYS A 281 -13.22 -9.68 0.10
N LYS A 282 -13.07 -11.00 0.29
CA LYS A 282 -12.91 -11.59 1.63
C LYS A 282 -11.59 -11.17 2.25
N ALA A 283 -10.49 -11.22 1.50
CA ALA A 283 -9.18 -10.77 1.95
C ALA A 283 -9.17 -9.28 2.30
N THR A 284 -9.75 -8.43 1.45
CA THR A 284 -9.96 -6.99 1.67
C THR A 284 -10.76 -6.71 2.93
N LYS A 285 -11.88 -7.41 3.16
CA LYS A 285 -12.68 -7.26 4.38
C LYS A 285 -11.86 -7.57 5.63
N ILE A 286 -11.16 -8.71 5.64
CA ILE A 286 -10.34 -9.13 6.79
C ILE A 286 -9.23 -8.11 7.05
N SER A 287 -8.49 -7.77 6.00
CA SER A 287 -7.31 -6.90 6.08
C SER A 287 -7.67 -5.50 6.55
N ILE A 288 -8.66 -4.85 5.92
CA ILE A 288 -9.12 -3.52 6.36
C ILE A 288 -9.65 -3.56 7.79
N THR A 289 -10.42 -4.58 8.17
CA THR A 289 -10.92 -4.68 9.56
C THR A 289 -9.77 -4.73 10.55
N ILE A 290 -8.78 -5.61 10.33
CA ILE A 290 -7.63 -5.75 11.21
C ILE A 290 -6.83 -4.45 11.25
N THR A 291 -6.50 -3.90 10.07
CA THR A 291 -5.76 -2.65 9.96
C THR A 291 -6.47 -1.51 10.69
N THR A 292 -7.76 -1.28 10.44
CA THR A 292 -8.52 -0.19 11.07
C THR A 292 -8.50 -0.30 12.59
N VAL A 293 -8.64 -1.51 13.14
CA VAL A 293 -8.51 -1.73 14.59
C VAL A 293 -7.12 -1.36 15.07
N PHE A 294 -6.06 -1.87 14.44
CA PHE A 294 -4.67 -1.54 14.82
C PHE A 294 -4.36 -0.04 14.69
N TYR A 295 -4.85 0.59 13.63
CA TYR A 295 -4.69 1.99 13.34
C TYR A 295 -5.35 2.86 14.39
N MET A 296 -6.62 2.55 14.70
CA MET A 296 -7.36 3.22 15.75
C MET A 296 -6.65 3.07 17.09
N LEU A 297 -6.20 1.86 17.43
CA LEU A 297 -5.49 1.60 18.68
C LEU A 297 -4.16 2.38 18.74
N CYS A 298 -3.28 2.25 17.74
CA CYS A 298 -1.99 2.92 17.70
C CYS A 298 -2.13 4.45 17.68
N GLY A 299 -3.02 4.96 16.83
CA GLY A 299 -3.30 6.39 16.73
C GLY A 299 -3.87 6.95 18.03
N CYS A 300 -4.94 6.36 18.56
CA CYS A 300 -5.61 6.85 19.76
C CYS A 300 -4.73 6.73 21.00
N PHE A 301 -4.04 5.60 21.23
CA PHE A 301 -3.14 5.48 22.38
C PHE A 301 -1.87 6.33 22.22
N GLY A 302 -1.40 6.53 20.99
CA GLY A 302 -0.36 7.52 20.71
C GLY A 302 -0.80 8.93 21.09
N TYR A 303 -1.99 9.36 20.66
CA TYR A 303 -2.52 10.67 21.02
C TYR A 303 -2.83 10.79 22.52
N ALA A 304 -3.39 9.77 23.14
CA ALA A 304 -3.59 9.71 24.59
C ALA A 304 -2.29 9.87 25.37
N THR A 305 -1.18 9.36 24.83
CA THR A 305 0.14 9.42 25.45
C THR A 305 0.81 10.79 25.29
N PHE A 306 0.75 11.34 24.08
CA PHE A 306 1.56 12.51 23.69
C PHE A 306 0.77 13.82 23.58
N GLY A 307 -0.55 13.76 23.39
CA GLY A 307 -1.39 14.94 23.14
C GLY A 307 -0.90 15.75 21.94
N ASP A 308 -0.83 17.07 22.11
CA ASP A 308 -0.37 18.02 21.08
C ASP A 308 1.09 17.78 20.63
N LEU A 309 1.86 16.99 21.38
CA LEU A 309 3.27 16.63 21.10
C LEU A 309 3.42 15.26 20.43
N ALA A 310 2.35 14.70 19.87
CA ALA A 310 2.43 13.42 19.16
C ALA A 310 3.49 13.47 18.05
N PRO A 311 4.44 12.52 18.03
CA PRO A 311 5.53 12.50 17.06
C PRO A 311 5.03 12.07 15.68
N SER A 312 5.71 12.52 14.62
CA SER A 312 5.46 12.06 13.23
C SER A 312 5.67 10.55 13.03
N ASN A 313 6.53 9.94 13.82
CA ASN A 313 6.66 8.48 13.92
C ASN A 313 6.38 8.08 15.38
N LEU A 314 5.30 7.34 15.60
CA LEU A 314 4.84 6.88 16.91
C LEU A 314 5.98 6.37 17.82
N LEU A 315 6.87 5.52 17.30
CA LEU A 315 7.94 4.91 18.11
C LEU A 315 9.02 5.91 18.53
N THR A 316 9.22 6.99 17.79
CA THR A 316 10.25 8.00 18.13
C THR A 316 9.89 8.81 19.39
N GLY A 317 8.60 8.96 19.70
CA GLY A 317 8.16 9.65 20.92
C GLY A 317 8.49 8.90 22.20
N PHE A 318 8.78 7.59 22.11
CA PHE A 318 9.11 6.77 23.25
C PHE A 318 10.62 6.64 23.52
N GLY A 319 11.50 7.20 22.68
CA GLY A 319 12.97 6.98 22.67
C GLY A 319 13.76 7.17 23.97
N PHE A 320 13.13 7.69 25.03
CA PHE A 320 13.74 7.90 26.36
C PHE A 320 13.15 7.01 27.46
N TYR A 321 12.28 6.04 27.13
CA TYR A 321 11.69 5.13 28.11
C TYR A 321 12.48 3.83 28.22
N ASN A 322 12.79 3.44 29.46
CA ASN A 322 13.23 2.08 29.77
C ASN A 322 12.03 1.12 29.74
N PRO A 323 12.17 -0.10 29.18
CA PRO A 323 13.37 -0.65 28.56
C PRO A 323 13.59 -0.19 27.10
N PHE A 324 14.72 0.48 26.83
CA PHE A 324 15.03 1.01 25.49
C PHE A 324 15.24 -0.07 24.43
N TRP A 325 15.65 -1.28 24.82
CA TRP A 325 15.82 -2.41 23.90
C TRP A 325 14.50 -2.81 23.21
N VAL A 326 13.34 -2.61 23.86
CA VAL A 326 12.02 -2.87 23.24
C VAL A 326 11.77 -1.89 22.09
N LEU A 327 12.19 -0.64 22.28
CA LEU A 327 12.09 0.39 21.24
C LEU A 327 13.03 0.09 20.08
N ASP A 328 14.23 -0.39 20.37
CA ASP A 328 15.18 -0.77 19.34
C ASP A 328 14.65 -1.94 18.49
N ILE A 329 14.02 -2.95 19.13
CA ILE A 329 13.32 -4.03 18.41
C ILE A 329 12.20 -3.47 17.55
N GLY A 330 11.37 -2.57 18.07
CA GLY A 330 10.28 -1.94 17.31
C GLY A 330 10.79 -1.18 16.08
N ASN A 331 11.83 -0.36 16.25
CA ASN A 331 12.42 0.38 15.13
C ASN A 331 13.14 -0.54 14.14
N ALA A 332 13.80 -1.61 14.60
CA ALA A 332 14.42 -2.61 13.73
C ALA A 332 13.35 -3.35 12.89
N ALA A 333 12.22 -3.70 13.51
CA ALA A 333 11.09 -4.28 12.81
C ALA A 333 10.51 -3.32 11.75
N ILE A 334 10.44 -2.01 12.02
CA ILE A 334 10.08 -1.02 10.97
C ILE A 334 11.04 -1.10 9.78
N VAL A 335 12.35 -1.13 10.02
CA VAL A 335 13.35 -1.19 8.93
C VAL A 335 13.16 -2.45 8.09
N VAL A 336 13.06 -3.62 8.72
CA VAL A 336 12.86 -4.89 8.01
C VAL A 336 11.53 -4.91 7.24
N HIS A 337 10.46 -4.37 7.82
CA HIS A 337 9.18 -4.22 7.14
C HIS A 337 9.30 -3.34 5.89
N LEU A 338 9.92 -2.16 6.02
CA LEU A 338 10.03 -1.20 4.92
C LEU A 338 10.91 -1.70 3.78
N ILE A 339 11.91 -2.54 4.06
CA ILE A 339 12.68 -3.24 3.02
C ILE A 339 11.75 -4.11 2.16
N GLY A 340 10.91 -4.93 2.81
CA GLY A 340 9.97 -5.79 2.09
C GLY A 340 8.89 -5.00 1.35
N ALA A 341 8.32 -3.98 2.00
CA ALA A 341 7.32 -3.13 1.38
C ALA A 341 7.89 -2.36 0.17
N TYR A 342 9.12 -1.85 0.23
CA TYR A 342 9.78 -1.17 -0.89
C TYR A 342 9.84 -2.06 -2.13
N GLN A 343 10.20 -3.33 -1.96
CA GLN A 343 10.23 -4.29 -3.06
C GLN A 343 8.83 -4.55 -3.63
N VAL A 344 7.83 -4.77 -2.78
CA VAL A 344 6.45 -5.01 -3.25
C VAL A 344 5.94 -3.87 -4.15
N PHE A 345 6.22 -2.62 -3.78
CA PHE A 345 5.79 -1.46 -4.57
C PHE A 345 6.68 -1.23 -5.80
N SER A 346 8.01 -1.24 -5.65
CA SER A 346 8.94 -0.88 -6.73
C SER A 346 8.97 -1.90 -7.87
N GLN A 347 8.71 -3.18 -7.59
CA GLN A 347 8.66 -4.22 -8.62
C GLN A 347 7.56 -3.96 -9.66
N ALA A 348 6.45 -3.30 -9.29
CA ALA A 348 5.42 -2.91 -10.25
C ALA A 348 5.95 -1.90 -11.30
N ILE A 349 6.75 -0.91 -10.87
CA ILE A 349 7.44 0.03 -11.78
C ILE A 349 8.47 -0.70 -12.63
N PHE A 350 9.28 -1.56 -12.02
CA PHE A 350 10.31 -2.31 -12.74
C PHE A 350 9.72 -3.18 -13.83
N ALA A 351 8.68 -3.95 -13.52
CA ALA A 351 7.97 -4.78 -14.47
C ALA A 351 7.41 -3.96 -15.64
N PHE A 352 6.79 -2.80 -15.36
CA PHE A 352 6.27 -1.91 -16.40
C PHE A 352 7.38 -1.39 -17.32
N VAL A 353 8.41 -0.77 -16.76
CA VAL A 353 9.48 -0.15 -17.55
C VAL A 353 10.24 -1.19 -18.35
N GLU A 354 10.57 -2.33 -17.74
CA GLU A 354 11.25 -3.42 -18.43
C GLU A 354 10.39 -4.01 -19.56
N LYS A 355 9.11 -4.29 -19.32
CA LYS A 355 8.20 -4.81 -20.36
C LYS A 355 8.09 -3.84 -21.53
N ASN A 356 7.83 -2.56 -21.25
CA ASN A 356 7.66 -1.54 -22.29
C ASN A 356 8.97 -1.33 -23.08
N THR A 357 10.11 -1.32 -22.39
CA THR A 357 11.44 -1.17 -23.02
C THR A 357 11.77 -2.37 -23.91
N ARG A 358 11.51 -3.60 -23.47
CA ARG A 358 11.72 -4.81 -24.30
C ARG A 358 10.86 -4.83 -25.55
N GLN A 359 9.60 -4.39 -25.44
CA GLN A 359 8.67 -4.29 -26.58
C GLN A 359 9.10 -3.21 -27.58
N GLN A 360 9.59 -2.07 -27.08
CA GLN A 360 10.01 -0.95 -27.92
C GLN A 360 11.34 -1.21 -28.64
N TRP A 361 12.26 -1.95 -28.00
CA TRP A 361 13.59 -2.24 -28.56
C TRP A 361 13.93 -3.74 -28.49
N PRO A 362 13.24 -4.59 -29.27
CA PRO A 362 13.44 -6.05 -29.25
C PRO A 362 14.83 -6.49 -29.71
N GLU A 363 15.47 -5.72 -30.60
CA GLU A 363 16.80 -6.04 -31.15
C GLU A 363 17.96 -5.59 -30.25
N SER A 364 17.70 -4.86 -29.18
CA SER A 364 18.78 -4.33 -28.32
C SER A 364 19.38 -5.41 -27.44
N SER A 365 20.66 -5.71 -27.66
CA SER A 365 21.41 -6.65 -26.84
C SER A 365 21.57 -6.17 -25.38
N PHE A 366 21.62 -4.86 -25.14
CA PHE A 366 21.68 -4.31 -23.77
C PHE A 366 20.39 -4.61 -22.97
N ILE A 367 19.25 -4.59 -23.66
CA ILE A 367 17.92 -4.76 -23.05
C ILE A 367 17.53 -6.22 -22.93
N ASN A 368 17.81 -7.06 -23.94
CA ASN A 368 17.27 -8.41 -24.02
C ASN A 368 18.29 -9.52 -23.70
N LYS A 369 19.59 -9.23 -23.67
CA LYS A 369 20.61 -10.25 -23.39
C LYS A 369 20.64 -10.59 -21.90
N GLU A 370 20.53 -11.87 -21.59
CA GLU A 370 20.73 -12.42 -20.25
C GLU A 370 22.11 -13.11 -20.16
N PHE A 371 22.87 -12.76 -19.13
CA PHE A 371 24.16 -13.36 -18.82
C PHE A 371 24.00 -14.27 -17.60
N LYS A 372 24.29 -15.56 -17.76
CA LYS A 372 24.27 -16.51 -16.63
C LYS A 372 25.52 -16.33 -15.79
N VAL A 373 25.36 -15.74 -14.61
CA VAL A 373 26.43 -15.60 -13.63
C VAL A 373 26.34 -16.76 -12.63
N PRO A 374 27.38 -17.59 -12.50
CA PRO A 374 27.40 -18.62 -11.47
C PRO A 374 27.55 -17.95 -10.11
N VAL A 375 26.56 -18.12 -9.23
CA VAL A 375 26.60 -17.63 -7.85
C VAL A 375 27.07 -18.79 -6.96
N PRO A 376 28.12 -18.62 -6.14
CA PRO A 376 28.49 -19.64 -5.17
C PRO A 376 27.27 -19.96 -4.29
N TRP A 377 26.94 -21.24 -4.16
CA TRP A 377 25.88 -21.76 -3.27
C TRP A 377 24.42 -21.48 -3.68
N SER A 378 24.15 -21.04 -4.93
CA SER A 378 22.79 -20.88 -5.46
C SER A 378 22.68 -21.32 -6.93
N ARG A 379 21.47 -21.31 -7.49
CA ARG A 379 21.25 -21.47 -8.93
C ARG A 379 21.90 -20.31 -9.69
N SER A 380 22.33 -20.56 -10.93
CA SER A 380 22.86 -19.52 -11.82
C SER A 380 21.90 -18.33 -11.91
N TYR A 381 22.40 -17.12 -11.68
CA TYR A 381 21.61 -15.89 -11.75
C TYR A 381 21.65 -15.32 -13.17
N ASN A 382 20.49 -15.02 -13.75
CA ASN A 382 20.38 -14.40 -15.06
C ASN A 382 20.50 -12.87 -14.92
N LEU A 383 21.70 -12.36 -15.12
CA LEU A 383 21.99 -10.94 -15.09
C LEU A 383 21.59 -10.27 -16.40
N ASN A 384 20.86 -9.17 -16.31
CA ASN A 384 20.51 -8.33 -17.44
C ASN A 384 21.05 -6.92 -17.19
N LEU A 385 21.81 -6.37 -18.14
CA LEU A 385 22.52 -5.10 -17.95
C LEU A 385 21.56 -3.91 -17.87
N PHE A 386 20.51 -3.89 -18.68
CA PHE A 386 19.47 -2.87 -18.59
C PHE A 386 18.80 -2.89 -17.22
N ARG A 387 18.37 -4.07 -16.74
CA ARG A 387 17.77 -4.25 -15.42
C ARG A 387 18.67 -3.71 -14.32
N LEU A 388 19.95 -4.06 -14.35
CA LEU A 388 20.94 -3.61 -13.38
C LEU A 388 21.02 -2.08 -13.35
N VAL A 389 21.29 -1.45 -14.49
CA VAL A 389 21.48 0.00 -14.59
C VAL A 389 20.21 0.77 -14.23
N TRP A 390 19.07 0.36 -14.78
CA TRP A 390 17.79 1.04 -14.56
C TRP A 390 17.34 0.95 -13.11
N ARG A 391 17.31 -0.26 -12.53
CA ARG A 391 16.86 -0.45 -11.14
C ARG A 391 17.79 0.27 -10.16
N THR A 392 19.11 0.22 -10.37
CA THR A 392 20.06 0.98 -9.57
C THR A 392 19.84 2.50 -9.71
N GLY A 393 19.64 3.01 -10.92
CA GLY A 393 19.35 4.43 -11.15
C GLY A 393 18.07 4.89 -10.45
N TYR A 394 17.02 4.07 -10.48
CA TYR A 394 15.77 4.33 -9.76
C TYR A 394 15.99 4.46 -8.25
N VAL A 395 16.69 3.51 -7.63
CA VAL A 395 16.94 3.52 -6.18
C VAL A 395 17.84 4.69 -5.77
N ILE A 396 18.87 5.02 -6.57
CA ILE A 396 19.71 6.21 -6.34
C ILE A 396 18.86 7.47 -6.37
N LEU A 397 17.98 7.60 -7.38
CA LEU A 397 17.12 8.77 -7.51
C LEU A 397 16.17 8.92 -6.32
N THR A 398 15.48 7.85 -5.90
CA THR A 398 14.59 7.92 -4.72
C THR A 398 15.37 8.28 -3.47
N THR A 399 16.58 7.73 -3.30
CA THR A 399 17.44 8.02 -2.14
C THR A 399 17.89 9.48 -2.11
N VAL A 400 18.32 10.04 -3.24
CA VAL A 400 18.73 11.45 -3.34
C VAL A 400 17.57 12.39 -3.04
N ILE A 401 16.36 12.09 -3.55
CA ILE A 401 15.18 12.90 -3.24
C ILE A 401 14.83 12.83 -1.75
N SER A 402 14.90 11.65 -1.13
CA SER A 402 14.71 11.50 0.33
C SER A 402 15.70 12.34 1.14
N MET A 403 16.95 12.48 0.67
CA MET A 403 17.96 13.32 1.31
C MET A 403 17.70 14.82 1.13
N LEU A 404 17.04 15.22 0.04
CA LEU A 404 16.67 16.61 -0.24
C LEU A 404 15.42 17.07 0.51
N LEU A 405 14.46 16.17 0.74
CA LEU A 405 13.15 16.46 1.34
C LEU A 405 12.81 15.42 2.44
N PRO A 406 13.51 15.42 3.58
CA PRO A 406 13.35 14.40 4.63
C PRO A 406 12.13 14.63 5.53
N PHE A 407 11.03 15.15 4.98
CA PHE A 407 9.83 15.53 5.73
C PHE A 407 8.78 14.42 5.67
N PHE A 408 8.82 13.49 6.63
CA PHE A 408 8.04 12.25 6.55
C PHE A 408 6.53 12.47 6.39
N ASN A 409 5.90 13.26 7.28
CA ASN A 409 4.46 13.52 7.21
C ASN A 409 4.07 14.35 5.99
N ASP A 410 4.91 15.29 5.55
CA ASP A 410 4.59 16.08 4.36
C ASP A 410 4.57 15.21 3.10
N VAL A 411 5.58 14.34 2.96
CA VAL A 411 5.67 13.39 1.85
C VAL A 411 4.47 12.44 1.89
N VAL A 412 4.17 11.85 3.04
CA VAL A 412 3.02 10.94 3.22
C VAL A 412 1.69 11.66 2.94
N GLY A 413 1.50 12.88 3.41
CA GLY A 413 0.32 13.69 3.14
C GLY A 413 0.12 14.01 1.66
N ILE A 414 1.20 14.35 0.93
CA ILE A 414 1.19 14.54 -0.52
C ILE A 414 0.79 13.23 -1.21
N LEU A 415 1.41 12.10 -0.86
CA LEU A 415 1.09 10.81 -1.49
C LEU A 415 -0.36 10.40 -1.23
N GLY A 416 -0.87 10.62 -0.02
CA GLY A 416 -2.28 10.42 0.29
C GLY A 416 -3.19 11.30 -0.56
N ALA A 417 -2.90 12.60 -0.67
CA ALA A 417 -3.70 13.53 -1.46
C ALA A 417 -3.72 13.19 -2.96
N PHE A 418 -2.57 12.92 -3.56
CA PHE A 418 -2.46 12.63 -4.99
C PHE A 418 -2.80 11.19 -5.35
N GLY A 419 -2.68 10.25 -4.40
CA GLY A 419 -2.98 8.85 -4.61
C GLY A 419 -4.43 8.48 -4.37
N PHE A 420 -5.01 8.99 -3.27
CA PHE A 420 -6.29 8.52 -2.77
C PHE A 420 -7.45 8.75 -3.73
N TRP A 421 -7.71 10.00 -4.13
CA TRP A 421 -8.83 10.24 -5.04
C TRP A 421 -8.67 9.51 -6.38
N PRO A 422 -7.59 9.68 -7.16
CA PRO A 422 -7.54 9.09 -8.50
C PRO A 422 -7.50 7.56 -8.45
N LEU A 423 -6.62 6.97 -7.62
CA LEU A 423 -6.33 5.53 -7.67
C LEU A 423 -7.21 4.70 -6.72
N THR A 424 -7.57 5.23 -5.55
CA THR A 424 -8.44 4.53 -4.60
C THR A 424 -9.91 4.75 -4.90
N VAL A 425 -10.31 5.90 -5.45
CA VAL A 425 -11.74 6.23 -5.60
C VAL A 425 -12.18 6.35 -7.06
N TYR A 426 -11.63 7.30 -7.81
CA TYR A 426 -12.09 7.68 -9.14
C TYR A 426 -12.00 6.54 -10.14
N PHE A 427 -10.81 5.98 -10.39
CA PHE A 427 -10.65 4.91 -11.37
C PHE A 427 -11.43 3.65 -11.00
N PRO A 428 -11.45 3.17 -9.74
CA PRO A 428 -12.29 2.05 -9.34
C PRO A 428 -13.79 2.29 -9.59
N VAL A 429 -14.28 3.49 -9.25
CA VAL A 429 -15.69 3.87 -9.48
C VAL A 429 -16.01 3.92 -10.98
N GLU A 430 -15.17 4.57 -11.78
CA GLU A 430 -15.38 4.70 -13.22
C GLU A 430 -15.30 3.35 -13.94
N MET A 431 -14.30 2.52 -13.62
CA MET A 431 -14.17 1.16 -14.16
C MET A 431 -15.39 0.33 -13.81
N TYR A 432 -15.88 0.40 -12.57
CA TYR A 432 -17.07 -0.32 -12.15
C TYR A 432 -18.34 0.13 -12.87
N ILE A 433 -18.52 1.45 -13.05
CA ILE A 433 -19.63 2.01 -13.83
C ILE A 433 -19.61 1.49 -15.26
N ALA A 434 -18.43 1.51 -15.91
CA ALA A 434 -18.24 1.02 -17.26
C ALA A 434 -18.54 -0.49 -17.36
N GLN A 435 -17.93 -1.30 -16.49
CA GLN A 435 -18.08 -2.75 -16.52
C GLN A 435 -19.50 -3.22 -16.25
N LYS A 436 -20.22 -2.57 -15.33
CA LYS A 436 -21.62 -2.92 -15.01
C LYS A 436 -22.64 -2.17 -15.87
N ASN A 437 -22.20 -1.40 -16.86
CA ASN A 437 -23.06 -0.57 -17.72
C ASN A 437 -24.09 0.23 -16.91
N ILE A 438 -23.66 0.85 -15.81
CA ILE A 438 -24.57 1.57 -14.91
C ILE A 438 -25.11 2.79 -15.65
N GLN A 439 -26.43 2.86 -15.81
CA GLN A 439 -27.11 3.97 -16.48
C GLN A 439 -26.77 5.31 -15.81
N LYS A 440 -26.31 6.27 -16.62
CA LYS A 440 -26.06 7.65 -16.18
C LYS A 440 -27.33 8.23 -15.54
N TRP A 441 -27.15 9.00 -14.46
CA TRP A 441 -28.24 9.60 -13.67
C TRP A 441 -29.16 8.63 -12.91
N SER A 442 -28.91 7.32 -12.98
CA SER A 442 -29.53 6.42 -12.01
C SER A 442 -29.07 6.78 -10.59
N THR A 443 -29.90 6.48 -9.58
CA THR A 443 -29.55 6.73 -8.16
C THR A 443 -28.18 6.15 -7.81
N ARG A 444 -27.87 4.95 -8.31
CA ARG A 444 -26.58 4.30 -8.10
C ARG A 444 -25.42 5.09 -8.73
N TRP A 445 -25.59 5.56 -9.96
CA TRP A 445 -24.58 6.38 -10.64
C TRP A 445 -24.34 7.69 -9.88
N VAL A 446 -25.41 8.38 -9.47
CA VAL A 446 -25.32 9.64 -8.72
C VAL A 446 -24.61 9.43 -7.38
N CYS A 447 -24.94 8.38 -6.62
CA CYS A 447 -24.24 8.06 -5.38
C CYS A 447 -22.73 7.80 -5.58
N LEU A 448 -22.36 7.05 -6.62
CA LEU A 448 -20.96 6.77 -6.95
C LEU A 448 -20.19 8.05 -7.33
N GLN A 449 -20.81 8.93 -8.11
CA GLN A 449 -20.20 10.20 -8.49
C GLN A 449 -20.10 11.16 -7.30
N MET A 450 -21.12 11.24 -6.45
CA MET A 450 -21.06 12.05 -5.21
C MET A 450 -19.93 11.59 -4.28
N LEU A 451 -19.76 10.28 -4.12
CA LEU A 451 -18.63 9.72 -3.38
C LEU A 451 -17.29 10.18 -3.98
N SER A 452 -17.12 10.00 -5.29
CA SER A 452 -15.90 10.40 -6.01
C SER A 452 -15.60 11.90 -5.85
N MET A 453 -16.59 12.77 -6.05
CA MET A 453 -16.42 14.22 -5.95
C MET A 453 -16.16 14.69 -4.52
N THR A 454 -16.75 14.04 -3.51
CA THR A 454 -16.45 14.33 -2.10
C THR A 454 -15.01 13.97 -1.77
N CYS A 455 -14.54 12.79 -2.21
CA CYS A 455 -13.15 12.37 -2.03
C CYS A 455 -12.16 13.25 -2.82
N LEU A 456 -12.56 13.80 -3.96
CA LEU A 456 -11.77 14.80 -4.70
C LEU A 456 -11.56 16.06 -3.86
N ALA A 457 -12.63 16.61 -3.28
CA ALA A 457 -12.55 17.80 -2.45
C ALA A 457 -11.62 17.58 -1.24
N ILE A 458 -11.76 16.43 -0.56
CA ILE A 458 -10.87 16.02 0.54
C ILE A 458 -9.41 15.94 0.08
N SER A 459 -9.16 15.35 -1.09
CA SER A 459 -7.81 15.20 -1.63
C SER A 459 -7.18 16.54 -2.01
N ILE A 460 -7.96 17.48 -2.55
CA ILE A 460 -7.49 18.83 -2.88
C ILE A 460 -7.07 19.58 -1.60
N VAL A 461 -7.90 19.57 -0.55
CA VAL A 461 -7.54 20.24 0.71
C VAL A 461 -6.35 19.57 1.37
N ALA A 462 -6.28 18.24 1.37
CA ALA A 462 -5.14 17.48 1.89
C ALA A 462 -3.83 17.83 1.16
N GLY A 463 -3.88 17.95 -0.17
CA GLY A 463 -2.75 18.37 -0.99
C GLY A 463 -2.30 19.79 -0.65
N ALA A 464 -3.25 20.73 -0.51
CA ALA A 464 -2.95 22.10 -0.11
C ALA A 464 -2.28 22.18 1.28
N GLY A 465 -2.79 21.43 2.25
CA GLY A 465 -2.20 21.34 3.60
C GLY A 465 -0.78 20.78 3.58
N SER A 466 -0.54 19.71 2.84
CA SER A 466 0.77 19.06 2.77
C SER A 466 1.80 19.90 2.02
N ILE A 467 1.41 20.58 0.94
CA ILE A 467 2.28 21.54 0.24
C ILE A 467 2.62 22.73 1.14
N ALA A 468 1.64 23.25 1.88
CA ALA A 468 1.90 24.31 2.85
C ALA A 468 2.86 23.85 3.95
N GLY A 469 2.76 22.59 4.41
CA GLY A 469 3.72 21.94 5.31
C GLY A 469 5.15 21.98 4.75
N VAL A 470 5.36 21.44 3.54
CA VAL A 470 6.67 21.44 2.87
C VAL A 470 7.25 22.85 2.77
N LEU A 471 6.44 23.83 2.34
CA LEU A 471 6.90 25.21 2.17
C LEU A 471 7.28 25.88 3.50
N LEU A 472 6.65 25.49 4.60
CA LEU A 472 7.02 25.96 5.93
C LEU A 472 8.31 25.30 6.42
N ASP A 473 8.45 24.00 6.22
CA ASP A 473 9.63 23.24 6.66
C ASP A 473 10.88 23.63 5.86
N LEU A 474 10.74 23.88 4.55
CA LEU A 474 11.82 24.36 3.68
C LEU A 474 12.39 25.73 4.08
N LYS A 475 11.65 26.57 4.81
CA LYS A 475 12.18 27.87 5.29
C LYS A 475 13.26 27.72 6.35
N VAL A 476 13.24 26.61 7.09
CA VAL A 476 14.16 26.35 8.20
C VAL A 476 15.19 25.28 7.82
N TYR A 477 14.87 24.44 6.84
CA TYR A 477 15.70 23.33 6.42
C TYR A 477 16.94 23.75 5.62
N LYS A 478 18.07 23.09 5.91
CA LYS A 478 19.32 23.17 5.13
C LYS A 478 19.59 21.82 4.49
N PRO A 479 19.53 21.71 3.14
CA PRO A 479 19.78 20.46 2.43
C PRO A 479 21.07 19.76 2.88
N PHE A 480 20.99 18.46 3.04
CA PHE A 480 22.11 17.57 3.40
C PHE A 480 22.78 17.84 4.77
N LYS A 481 22.24 18.74 5.60
CA LYS A 481 22.76 19.04 6.94
C LYS A 481 21.81 18.64 8.07
N THR A 482 20.85 17.77 7.79
CA THR A 482 19.88 17.29 8.79
C THR A 482 20.58 16.49 9.88
N SER A 483 20.45 16.96 11.12
CA SER A 483 20.79 16.22 12.34
C SER A 483 19.54 16.11 13.21
N TYR A 484 19.34 14.93 13.81
CA TYR A 484 18.20 14.58 14.66
C TYR A 484 18.56 14.59 16.14
#